data_AF-A0A9D7F6E5-F1
#
_entry.id   AF-A0A9D7F6E5-F1
#
_cell.length_a   1.000
_cell.length_b   1.000
_cell.length_c   1.000
_cell.angle_alpha   90.00
_cell.angle_beta   90.00
_cell.angle_gamma   90.00
#
_symmetry.space_group_name_H-M   'P 1'
#
loop_
_entity.id
_entity.type
_entity.pdbx_description
1 polymer ?
#
loop_
_entity_poly.entity_id
_entity_poly.type
_entity_poly.pdbx_seq_one_letter_code
_entity_poly.pdbx_strand_id
1 'polypeptide(L)'
;MNLVQRVKEILLAPKQTWPVIEAEPADTASLYTQYIMILALIPAIAGFIGMSLIGVSAMGMTIRIPLVSGLVNMIVGYVLSLVMIFVLSLIADALAPTFGGQKDPMMAFKLVAYSSTAGMIGGLFSLIPALAMLGLLTSLYSIYLIFLGIPVLMKSPPEKALPYTAVLVVCGIIAGVIIGAVTQLVTPGPSLQMGAVERAPMVSIETPKGSVTVDTGKMEEWSKRMEEAGKKLEKAQQSGDQAAVEQALKEMAALNQPPVKY
;
A
#
# COMPACT_ATOMS: atom_id res chain seq x y z
N MET A 1 18.80 -26.75 5.49
CA MET A 1 19.53 -25.55 5.99
C MET A 1 18.65 -24.82 6.98
N ASN A 2 19.20 -24.12 7.97
CA ASN A 2 18.40 -23.35 8.94
C ASN A 2 17.81 -22.09 8.27
N LEU A 3 16.53 -21.78 8.51
CA LEU A 3 15.82 -20.62 7.93
C LEU A 3 16.56 -19.30 8.19
N VAL A 4 17.00 -19.05 9.43
CA VAL A 4 17.69 -17.81 9.79
C VAL A 4 19.01 -17.68 9.06
N GLN A 5 19.71 -18.80 8.85
CA GLN A 5 20.94 -18.81 8.07
C GLN A 5 20.69 -18.42 6.62
N ARG A 6 19.65 -19.01 5.98
CA ARG A 6 19.26 -18.64 4.61
C ARG A 6 18.96 -17.15 4.48
N VAL A 7 18.17 -16.61 5.41
CA VAL A 7 17.81 -15.19 5.43
C VAL A 7 19.06 -14.31 5.54
N LYS A 8 20.00 -14.66 6.42
CA LYS A 8 21.26 -13.91 6.55
C LYS A 8 22.08 -13.97 5.27
N GLU A 9 22.24 -15.15 4.68
CA GLU A 9 23.03 -15.34 3.47
C GLU A 9 22.46 -14.52 2.31
N ILE A 10 21.16 -14.61 2.04
CA ILE A 10 20.56 -13.86 0.92
C ILE A 10 20.60 -12.34 1.15
N LEU A 11 20.51 -11.87 2.39
CA LEU A 11 20.52 -10.44 2.71
C LEU A 11 21.93 -9.83 2.79
N LEU A 12 22.95 -10.61 3.15
CA LEU A 12 24.30 -10.11 3.39
C LEU A 12 25.30 -10.51 2.29
N ALA A 13 25.06 -11.64 1.62
CA ALA A 13 25.93 -12.22 0.61
C ALA A 13 25.16 -12.68 -0.66
N PRO A 14 24.25 -11.85 -1.23
CA PRO A 14 23.33 -12.30 -2.29
C PRO A 14 24.02 -12.87 -3.52
N LYS A 15 25.15 -12.27 -3.93
CA LYS A 15 25.90 -12.72 -5.12
C LYS A 15 26.43 -14.15 -4.96
N GLN A 16 26.79 -14.56 -3.74
CA GLN A 16 27.25 -15.91 -3.44
C GLN A 16 26.07 -16.87 -3.21
N THR A 17 24.95 -16.37 -2.69
CA THR A 17 23.79 -17.19 -2.35
C THR A 17 22.94 -17.58 -3.56
N TRP A 18 22.82 -16.73 -4.58
CA TRP A 18 22.00 -17.03 -5.76
C TRP A 18 22.37 -18.33 -6.49
N PRO A 19 23.67 -18.61 -6.79
CA PRO A 19 24.06 -19.89 -7.39
C PRO A 19 23.76 -21.11 -6.50
N VAL A 20 23.84 -20.93 -5.18
CA VAL A 20 23.49 -21.99 -4.21
C VAL A 20 21.99 -22.27 -4.25
N ILE A 21 21.15 -21.23 -4.27
CA ILE A 21 19.69 -21.33 -4.42
C ILE A 21 19.31 -22.03 -5.73
N GLU A 22 20.01 -21.72 -6.83
CA GLU A 22 19.77 -22.35 -8.12
C GLU A 22 19.93 -23.87 -8.04
N ALA A 23 21.06 -24.33 -7.49
CA ALA A 23 21.42 -25.74 -7.40
C ALA A 23 20.57 -26.55 -6.42
N GLU A 24 19.86 -25.90 -5.50
CA GLU A 24 19.07 -26.59 -4.49
C GLU A 24 17.81 -27.23 -5.08
N PRO A 25 17.53 -28.51 -4.81
CA PRO A 25 16.22 -29.05 -5.10
C PRO A 25 15.19 -28.35 -4.23
N ALA A 26 14.15 -27.81 -4.85
CA ALA A 26 13.03 -27.23 -4.16
C ALA A 26 11.73 -27.66 -4.82
N ASP A 27 10.70 -27.82 -4.01
CA ASP A 27 9.33 -27.90 -4.46
C ASP A 27 8.57 -26.67 -3.93
N THR A 28 7.52 -26.27 -4.66
CA THR A 28 6.77 -25.06 -4.35
C THR A 28 6.15 -25.13 -2.96
N ALA A 29 5.71 -26.32 -2.51
CA ALA A 29 5.02 -26.49 -1.24
C ALA A 29 5.98 -26.40 -0.05
N SER A 30 7.17 -27.01 -0.12
CA SER A 30 8.18 -26.89 0.93
C SER A 30 8.67 -25.45 1.04
N LEU A 31 8.95 -24.77 -0.07
CA LEU A 31 9.39 -23.38 -0.03
C LEU A 31 8.29 -22.45 0.51
N TYR A 32 7.02 -22.71 0.21
CA TYR A 32 5.91 -21.99 0.84
C TYR A 32 5.84 -22.19 2.35
N THR A 33 5.75 -23.43 2.79
CA THR A 33 5.44 -23.78 4.19
C THR A 33 6.62 -23.57 5.12
N GLN A 34 7.84 -23.81 4.64
CA GLN A 34 9.06 -23.76 5.46
C GLN A 34 9.81 -22.44 5.37
N TYR A 35 9.46 -21.55 4.43
CA TYR A 35 10.15 -20.27 4.24
C TYR A 35 9.17 -19.10 4.15
N ILE A 36 8.36 -19.05 3.09
CA ILE A 36 7.56 -17.86 2.75
C ILE A 36 6.51 -17.58 3.82
N MET A 37 5.74 -18.60 4.22
CA MET A 37 4.68 -18.45 5.23
C MET A 37 5.24 -17.94 6.56
N ILE A 38 6.38 -18.50 6.99
CA ILE A 38 7.03 -18.12 8.25
C ILE A 38 7.49 -16.65 8.18
N LEU A 39 8.11 -16.23 7.08
CA LEU A 39 8.60 -14.86 6.93
C LEU A 39 7.47 -13.85 6.72
N ALA A 40 6.41 -14.22 6.00
CA ALA A 40 5.25 -13.36 5.76
C ALA A 40 4.42 -13.11 7.04
N LEU A 41 4.57 -13.93 8.08
CA LEU A 41 3.97 -13.65 9.39
C LEU A 41 4.58 -12.41 10.05
N ILE A 42 5.85 -12.09 9.78
CA ILE A 42 6.53 -10.93 10.35
C ILE A 42 5.81 -9.62 9.98
N PRO A 43 5.64 -9.26 8.69
CA PRO A 43 4.92 -8.05 8.31
C PRO A 43 3.45 -8.09 8.75
N ALA A 44 2.80 -9.26 8.71
CA ALA A 44 1.40 -9.37 9.09
C ALA A 44 1.19 -9.02 10.57
N ILE A 45 1.96 -9.64 11.48
CA ILE A 45 1.86 -9.41 12.92
C ILE A 45 2.35 -8.00 13.27
N ALA A 46 3.48 -7.57 12.70
CA ALA A 46 4.03 -6.23 12.96
C ALA A 46 3.07 -5.13 12.51
N GLY A 47 2.45 -5.27 11.33
CA GLY A 47 1.44 -4.35 10.82
C GLY A 47 0.19 -4.33 11.69
N PHE A 48 -0.32 -5.49 12.12
CA PHE A 48 -1.46 -5.56 13.03
C PHE A 48 -1.20 -4.82 14.34
N ILE A 49 -0.05 -5.08 14.98
CA ILE A 49 0.35 -4.44 16.23
C ILE A 49 0.54 -2.93 16.02
N GLY A 50 1.27 -2.54 14.97
CA GLY A 50 1.54 -1.14 14.65
C GLY A 50 0.28 -0.33 14.41
N MET A 51 -0.71 -0.91 13.72
CA MET A 51 -1.95 -0.23 13.36
C MET A 51 -3.05 -0.30 14.43
N SER A 52 -3.15 -1.41 15.16
CA SER A 52 -4.29 -1.66 16.07
C SER A 52 -3.95 -1.38 17.53
N LEU A 53 -2.69 -1.60 17.95
CA LEU A 53 -2.25 -1.39 19.35
C LEU A 53 -1.51 -0.06 19.52
N ILE A 54 -0.60 0.27 18.61
CA ILE A 54 0.16 1.52 18.67
C ILE A 54 -0.68 2.65 18.06
N GLY A 55 -1.08 2.48 16.80
CA GLY A 55 -1.86 3.44 16.04
C GLY A 55 -0.99 4.45 15.31
N VAL A 56 -1.62 5.17 14.38
CA VAL A 56 -0.96 6.25 13.63
C VAL A 56 -1.35 7.57 14.27
N SER A 57 -0.33 8.33 14.67
CA SER A 57 -0.51 9.68 15.19
C SER A 57 -0.50 10.69 14.03
N ALA A 58 -1.60 11.39 13.83
CA ALA A 58 -1.70 12.48 12.87
C ALA A 58 -2.32 13.70 13.56
N MET A 59 -1.66 14.86 13.45
CA MET A 59 -2.12 16.13 14.04
C MET A 59 -2.49 16.06 15.54
N GLY A 60 -1.72 15.32 16.34
CA GLY A 60 -1.93 15.18 17.79
C GLY A 60 -3.04 14.20 18.20
N MET A 61 -3.75 13.59 17.24
CA MET A 61 -4.71 12.51 17.49
C MET A 61 -4.13 11.17 17.07
N THR A 62 -4.27 10.16 17.93
CA THR A 62 -3.87 8.78 17.62
C THR A 62 -5.06 8.01 17.09
N ILE A 63 -5.01 7.62 15.82
CA ILE A 63 -6.03 6.79 15.19
C ILE A 63 -5.56 5.34 15.25
N ARG A 64 -6.39 4.46 15.78
CA ARG A 64 -6.14 3.01 15.85
C ARG A 64 -7.19 2.27 15.06
N ILE A 65 -6.76 1.22 14.38
CA ILE A 65 -7.70 0.28 13.78
C ILE A 65 -8.31 -0.57 14.90
N PRO A 66 -9.65 -0.70 14.99
CA PRO A 66 -10.28 -1.59 15.95
C PRO A 66 -9.71 -3.01 15.89
N LEU A 67 -9.56 -3.68 17.03
CA LEU A 67 -8.86 -4.98 17.10
C LEU A 67 -9.44 -6.04 16.16
N VAL A 68 -10.77 -6.10 16.02
CA VAL A 68 -11.44 -7.07 15.15
C VAL A 68 -11.13 -6.80 13.68
N SER A 69 -11.26 -5.55 13.23
CA SER A 69 -10.96 -5.19 11.84
C SER A 69 -9.46 -5.28 11.55
N GLY A 70 -8.62 -4.96 12.54
CA GLY A 70 -7.18 -5.17 12.45
C GLY A 70 -6.83 -6.65 12.25
N LEU A 71 -7.49 -7.55 12.98
CA LEU A 71 -7.26 -8.99 12.87
C LEU A 71 -7.72 -9.53 11.50
N VAL A 72 -8.86 -9.06 11.01
CA VAL A 72 -9.33 -9.40 9.65
C VAL A 72 -8.33 -8.91 8.60
N ASN A 73 -7.87 -7.65 8.70
CA ASN A 73 -6.84 -7.09 7.81
C ASN A 73 -5.52 -7.88 7.87
N MET A 74 -5.11 -8.34 9.05
CA MET A 74 -3.93 -9.17 9.22
C MET A 74 -4.05 -10.48 8.44
N ILE A 75 -5.17 -11.18 8.60
CA ILE A 75 -5.41 -12.47 7.94
C ILE A 75 -5.52 -12.30 6.42
N VAL A 76 -6.34 -11.33 5.98
CA VAL A 76 -6.55 -11.03 4.56
C VAL A 76 -5.25 -10.58 3.90
N GLY A 77 -4.53 -9.64 4.53
CA GLY A 77 -3.25 -9.14 4.06
C GLY A 77 -2.17 -10.22 4.02
N TYR A 78 -2.12 -11.10 5.02
CA TYR A 78 -1.23 -12.25 5.01
C TYR A 78 -1.50 -13.18 3.83
N VAL A 79 -2.75 -13.60 3.63
CA VAL A 79 -3.13 -14.48 2.50
C VAL A 79 -2.84 -13.82 1.16
N LEU A 80 -3.20 -12.55 0.99
CA LEU A 80 -2.94 -11.81 -0.25
C LEU A 80 -1.45 -11.63 -0.51
N SER A 81 -0.62 -11.46 0.53
CA SER A 81 0.84 -11.39 0.37
C SER A 81 1.43 -12.71 -0.17
N LEU A 82 0.92 -13.85 0.28
CA LEU A 82 1.32 -15.16 -0.24
C LEU A 82 0.91 -15.30 -1.71
N VAL A 83 -0.34 -14.97 -2.03
CA VAL A 83 -0.84 -14.98 -3.41
C VAL A 83 0.01 -14.07 -4.31
N MET A 84 0.40 -12.90 -3.81
CA MET A 84 1.20 -11.94 -4.56
C MET A 84 2.57 -12.50 -4.96
N ILE A 85 3.24 -13.23 -4.07
CA ILE A 85 4.52 -13.88 -4.37
C ILE A 85 4.36 -14.90 -5.49
N PHE A 86 3.28 -15.68 -5.45
CA PHE A 86 2.96 -16.60 -6.54
C PHE A 86 2.72 -15.87 -7.86
N VAL A 87 1.86 -14.85 -7.85
CA VAL A 87 1.52 -14.07 -9.06
C VAL A 87 2.77 -13.42 -9.64
N LEU A 88 3.61 -12.80 -8.82
CA LEU A 88 4.88 -12.22 -9.26
C LEU A 88 5.82 -13.25 -9.86
N SER A 89 5.86 -14.47 -9.32
CA SER A 89 6.67 -15.54 -9.91
C SER A 89 6.20 -15.95 -11.29
N LEU A 90 4.87 -16.01 -11.52
CA LEU A 90 4.32 -16.29 -12.84
C LEU A 90 4.62 -15.16 -13.83
N ILE A 91 4.55 -13.91 -13.37
CA ILE A 91 4.91 -12.75 -14.19
C ILE A 91 6.41 -12.79 -14.53
N ALA A 92 7.26 -13.08 -13.55
CA ALA A 92 8.69 -13.24 -13.77
C ALA A 92 8.94 -14.33 -14.83
N ASP A 93 8.39 -15.53 -14.67
CA ASP A 93 8.52 -16.61 -15.66
C ASP A 93 8.03 -16.19 -17.06
N ALA A 94 6.87 -15.52 -17.13
CA ALA A 94 6.29 -15.07 -18.38
C ALA A 94 7.15 -14.03 -19.10
N LEU A 95 7.83 -13.15 -18.36
CA LEU A 95 8.70 -12.11 -18.90
C LEU A 95 10.06 -12.64 -19.37
N ALA A 96 10.51 -13.80 -18.89
CA ALA A 96 11.87 -14.29 -19.15
C ALA A 96 12.25 -14.34 -20.64
N PRO A 97 11.41 -14.88 -21.56
CA PRO A 97 11.74 -14.92 -22.99
C PRO A 97 11.93 -13.54 -23.62
N THR A 98 11.13 -12.55 -23.20
CA THR A 98 11.20 -11.16 -23.69
C THR A 98 12.57 -10.53 -23.40
N PHE A 99 13.20 -10.95 -22.30
CA PHE A 99 14.52 -10.48 -21.89
C PHE A 99 15.64 -11.47 -22.21
N GLY A 100 15.41 -12.44 -23.10
CA GLY A 100 16.41 -13.44 -23.51
C GLY A 100 16.79 -14.43 -22.42
N GLY A 101 15.96 -14.57 -21.38
CA GLY A 101 16.06 -15.63 -20.38
C GLY A 101 15.29 -16.89 -20.78
N GLN A 102 15.32 -17.87 -19.88
CA GLN A 102 14.64 -19.15 -19.99
C GLN A 102 13.44 -19.19 -19.05
N LYS A 103 12.34 -19.80 -19.51
CA LYS A 103 11.19 -20.08 -18.65
C LYS A 103 11.50 -21.28 -17.78
N ASP A 104 11.34 -21.09 -16.49
CA ASP A 104 11.40 -22.14 -15.48
C ASP A 104 10.57 -21.62 -14.29
N PRO A 105 9.33 -22.12 -14.13
CA PRO A 105 8.45 -21.66 -13.07
C PRO A 105 9.03 -21.85 -11.67
N MET A 106 9.86 -22.87 -11.46
CA MET A 106 10.50 -23.12 -10.16
C MET A 106 11.60 -22.08 -9.91
N MET A 107 12.42 -21.76 -10.90
CA MET A 107 13.46 -20.74 -10.77
C MET A 107 12.87 -19.34 -10.61
N ALA A 108 11.79 -19.03 -11.33
CA ALA A 108 11.05 -17.78 -11.15
C ALA A 108 10.41 -17.69 -9.75
N PHE A 109 9.89 -18.80 -9.22
CA PHE A 109 9.35 -18.85 -7.88
C PHE A 109 10.42 -18.63 -6.81
N LYS A 110 11.57 -19.30 -6.92
CA LYS A 110 12.73 -19.05 -6.05
C LYS A 110 13.17 -17.60 -6.11
N LEU A 111 13.28 -17.02 -7.31
CA LEU A 111 13.68 -15.63 -7.52
C LEU A 111 12.81 -14.68 -6.69
N VAL A 112 11.49 -14.77 -6.82
CA VAL A 112 10.56 -13.87 -6.13
C VAL A 112 10.52 -14.18 -4.63
N ALA A 113 10.48 -15.45 -4.23
CA ALA A 113 10.44 -15.86 -2.83
C ALA A 113 11.66 -15.35 -2.05
N TYR A 114 12.87 -15.56 -2.57
CA TYR A 114 14.10 -15.17 -1.89
C TYR A 114 14.38 -13.67 -1.97
N SER A 115 14.02 -13.00 -3.06
CA SER A 115 14.20 -11.55 -3.16
C SER A 115 13.22 -10.77 -2.27
N SER A 116 12.02 -11.32 -2.04
CA SER A 116 11.01 -10.72 -1.15
C SER A 116 11.38 -10.79 0.34
N THR A 117 12.41 -11.58 0.69
CA THR A 117 12.93 -11.71 2.07
C THR A 117 13.22 -10.36 2.69
N ALA A 118 13.86 -9.44 1.97
CA ALA A 118 14.22 -8.14 2.53
C ALA A 118 12.98 -7.31 2.89
N GLY A 119 11.98 -7.28 2.02
CA GLY A 119 10.70 -6.62 2.27
C GLY A 119 9.95 -7.24 3.46
N MET A 120 9.92 -8.57 3.57
CA MET A 120 9.26 -9.26 4.69
C MET A 120 9.93 -8.94 6.03
N ILE A 121 11.26 -9.01 6.10
CA ILE A 121 12.01 -8.62 7.31
C ILE A 121 11.83 -7.13 7.60
N GLY A 122 11.84 -6.31 6.55
CA GLY A 122 11.53 -4.88 6.60
C GLY A 122 10.16 -4.55 7.18
N GLY A 123 9.19 -5.44 7.01
CA GLY A 123 7.87 -5.35 7.61
C GLY A 123 7.87 -5.27 9.13
N LEU A 124 8.94 -5.69 9.81
CA LEU A 124 9.10 -5.49 11.25
C LEU A 124 9.06 -3.99 11.62
N PHE A 125 9.57 -3.11 10.75
CA PHE A 125 9.56 -1.67 10.98
C PHE A 125 8.15 -1.08 10.91
N SER A 126 7.17 -1.79 10.37
CA SER A 126 5.76 -1.39 10.40
C SER A 126 5.16 -1.38 11.81
N LEU A 127 5.84 -1.97 12.79
CA LEU A 127 5.44 -1.92 14.20
C LEU A 127 5.50 -0.48 14.75
N ILE A 128 6.47 0.33 14.31
CA ILE A 128 6.62 1.72 14.74
C ILE A 128 6.48 2.61 13.51
N PRO A 129 5.37 3.39 13.36
CA PRO A 129 5.16 4.22 12.17
C PRO A 129 6.32 5.18 11.85
N ALA A 130 7.05 5.66 12.87
CA ALA A 130 8.23 6.50 12.68
C ALA A 130 9.41 5.79 11.96
N LEU A 131 9.46 4.45 12.00
CA LEU A 131 10.47 3.64 11.32
C LEU A 131 10.05 3.20 9.92
N ALA A 132 8.89 3.63 9.42
CA ALA A 132 8.39 3.24 8.10
C ALA A 132 9.39 3.53 6.96
N MET A 133 10.21 4.58 7.10
CA MET A 133 11.29 4.88 6.14
C MET A 133 12.30 3.73 6.01
N LEU A 134 12.61 3.02 7.11
CA LEU A 134 13.48 1.85 7.07
C LEU A 134 12.81 0.68 6.34
N GLY A 135 11.50 0.50 6.52
CA GLY A 135 10.69 -0.47 5.77
C GLY A 135 10.73 -0.22 4.25
N LEU A 136 10.73 1.05 3.84
CA LEU A 136 10.90 1.43 2.45
C LEU A 136 12.29 1.05 1.94
N LEU A 137 13.36 1.36 2.68
CA LEU A 137 14.73 1.00 2.29
C LEU A 137 14.92 -0.51 2.11
N THR A 138 14.35 -1.34 3.00
CA THR A 138 14.38 -2.80 2.86
C THR A 138 13.57 -3.30 1.67
N SER A 139 12.49 -2.61 1.31
CA SER A 139 11.70 -2.92 0.11
C SER A 139 12.49 -2.59 -1.16
N LEU A 140 13.21 -1.45 -1.19
CA LEU A 140 14.13 -1.12 -2.28
C LEU A 140 15.26 -2.17 -2.39
N TYR A 141 15.76 -2.67 -1.26
CA TYR A 141 16.75 -3.74 -1.28
C TYR A 141 16.22 -5.04 -1.92
N SER A 142 14.92 -5.33 -1.80
CA SER A 142 14.30 -6.48 -2.50
C SER A 142 14.43 -6.35 -4.03
N ILE A 143 14.33 -5.12 -4.56
CA ILE A 143 14.53 -4.85 -6.00
C ILE A 143 15.98 -5.15 -6.40
N TYR A 144 16.95 -4.77 -5.56
CA TYR A 144 18.36 -5.11 -5.78
C TYR A 144 18.59 -6.63 -5.78
N LEU A 145 17.93 -7.37 -4.88
CA LEU A 145 17.98 -8.84 -4.86
C LEU A 145 17.43 -9.45 -6.15
N ILE A 146 16.28 -8.95 -6.64
CA ILE A 146 15.72 -9.37 -7.94
C ILE A 146 16.74 -9.16 -9.06
N PHE A 147 17.33 -7.96 -9.14
CA PHE A 147 18.32 -7.63 -10.17
C PHE A 147 19.52 -8.58 -10.19
N LEU A 148 20.02 -8.97 -9.02
CA LEU A 148 21.11 -9.94 -8.91
C LEU A 148 20.68 -11.37 -9.23
N GLY A 149 19.44 -11.75 -8.89
CA GLY A 149 18.94 -13.11 -9.07
C GLY A 149 18.53 -13.43 -10.50
N ILE A 150 18.07 -12.45 -11.27
CA ILE A 150 17.56 -12.65 -12.64
C ILE A 150 18.59 -13.35 -13.56
N PRO A 151 19.84 -12.88 -13.69
CA PRO A 151 20.81 -13.55 -14.57
C PRO A 151 21.12 -14.98 -14.16
N VAL A 152 21.06 -15.26 -12.85
CA VAL A 152 21.40 -16.56 -12.28
C VAL A 152 20.27 -17.56 -12.49
N LEU A 153 19.05 -17.19 -12.08
CA LEU A 153 17.90 -18.09 -12.06
C LEU A 153 17.14 -18.13 -13.38
N MET A 154 16.94 -16.98 -14.02
CA MET A 154 16.21 -16.89 -15.29
C MET A 154 17.13 -16.98 -16.51
N LYS A 155 18.44 -17.12 -16.31
CA LYS A 155 19.45 -17.23 -17.38
C LYS A 155 19.42 -16.08 -18.39
N SER A 156 18.90 -14.92 -17.99
CA SER A 156 18.90 -13.73 -18.82
C SER A 156 20.31 -13.12 -18.93
N PRO A 157 20.68 -12.53 -20.07
CA PRO A 157 21.93 -11.79 -20.21
C PRO A 157 22.05 -10.70 -19.14
N PRO A 158 23.21 -10.50 -18.51
CA PRO A 158 23.41 -9.49 -17.47
C PRO A 158 23.02 -8.07 -17.91
N GLU A 159 23.25 -7.71 -19.18
CA GLU A 159 22.84 -6.41 -19.72
C GLU A 159 21.31 -6.21 -19.76
N LYS A 160 20.51 -7.28 -19.78
CA LYS A 160 19.04 -7.24 -19.79
C LYS A 160 18.43 -7.38 -18.40
N ALA A 161 19.23 -7.62 -17.37
CA ALA A 161 18.75 -7.80 -15.99
C ALA A 161 18.06 -6.52 -15.45
N LEU A 162 18.61 -5.35 -15.77
CA LEU A 162 18.06 -4.07 -15.34
C LEU A 162 16.66 -3.80 -15.95
N PRO A 163 16.47 -3.83 -17.28
CA PRO A 163 15.15 -3.62 -17.86
C PRO A 163 14.14 -4.71 -17.47
N TYR A 164 14.57 -5.95 -17.29
CA TYR A 164 13.71 -7.01 -16.79
C TYR A 164 13.24 -6.70 -15.35
N THR A 165 14.15 -6.33 -14.46
CA THR A 165 13.80 -5.92 -13.09
C THR A 165 12.81 -4.76 -13.11
N ALA A 166 13.06 -3.74 -13.93
CA ALA A 166 12.18 -2.56 -14.02
C ALA A 166 10.75 -2.94 -14.41
N VAL A 167 10.57 -3.77 -15.45
CA VAL A 167 9.25 -4.23 -15.88
C VAL A 167 8.59 -5.11 -14.81
N LEU A 168 9.34 -6.01 -14.18
CA LEU A 168 8.81 -6.86 -13.11
C LEU A 168 8.35 -6.03 -11.90
N VAL A 169 9.10 -4.99 -11.53
CA VAL A 169 8.73 -4.05 -10.45
C VAL A 169 7.46 -3.28 -10.81
N VAL A 170 7.33 -2.79 -12.04
CA VAL A 170 6.11 -2.10 -12.51
C VAL A 170 4.91 -3.06 -12.44
N CYS A 171 5.06 -4.29 -12.91
CA CYS A 171 4.01 -5.31 -12.77
C CYS A 171 3.66 -5.58 -11.29
N GLY A 172 4.67 -5.61 -10.41
CA GLY A 172 4.47 -5.76 -8.97
C GLY A 172 3.71 -4.61 -8.34
N ILE A 173 4.00 -3.36 -8.73
CA ILE A 173 3.25 -2.19 -8.26
C ILE A 173 1.80 -2.27 -8.72
N ILE A 174 1.55 -2.59 -9.99
CA ILE A 174 0.19 -2.73 -10.55
C ILE A 174 -0.59 -3.82 -9.80
N ALA A 175 0.01 -5.00 -9.61
CA ALA A 175 -0.62 -6.08 -8.88
C ALA A 175 -0.85 -5.73 -7.39
N GLY A 176 0.07 -4.96 -6.78
CA GLY A 176 -0.12 -4.41 -5.43
C GLY A 176 -1.30 -3.46 -5.33
N VAL A 177 -1.50 -2.57 -6.31
CA VAL A 177 -2.66 -1.67 -6.37
C VAL A 177 -3.96 -2.47 -6.48
N ILE A 178 -4.00 -3.50 -7.34
CA ILE A 178 -5.17 -4.38 -7.50
C ILE A 178 -5.48 -5.08 -6.18
N ILE A 179 -4.48 -5.64 -5.51
CA ILE A 179 -4.64 -6.28 -4.20
C ILE A 179 -5.15 -5.29 -3.15
N GLY A 180 -4.62 -4.05 -3.17
CA GLY A 180 -5.10 -2.98 -2.30
C GLY A 180 -6.58 -2.69 -2.52
N ALA A 181 -7.02 -2.59 -3.77
CA ALA A 181 -8.43 -2.40 -4.12
C ALA A 181 -9.30 -3.59 -3.66
N VAL A 182 -8.84 -4.83 -3.86
CA VAL A 182 -9.55 -6.03 -3.38
C VAL A 182 -9.65 -6.05 -1.85
N THR A 183 -8.60 -5.65 -1.16
CA THR A 183 -8.58 -5.58 0.32
C THR A 183 -9.62 -4.58 0.82
N GLN A 184 -9.79 -3.43 0.15
CA GLN A 184 -10.80 -2.42 0.49
C GLN A 184 -12.23 -2.91 0.29
N LEU A 185 -12.48 -3.78 -0.70
CA LEU A 185 -13.79 -4.40 -0.89
C LEU A 185 -14.15 -5.37 0.24
N VAL A 186 -13.14 -6.02 0.84
CA VAL A 186 -13.33 -7.02 1.89
C VAL A 186 -13.31 -6.38 3.29
N THR A 187 -12.45 -5.38 3.51
CA THR A 187 -12.27 -4.72 4.80
C THR A 187 -12.29 -3.20 4.62
N PRO A 188 -13.48 -2.57 4.58
CA PRO A 188 -13.58 -1.12 4.47
C PRO A 188 -12.94 -0.47 5.69
N GLY A 189 -11.86 0.28 5.48
CA GLY A 189 -11.13 0.96 6.55
C GLY A 189 -10.42 2.21 6.03
N PRO A 190 -10.03 3.15 6.92
CA PRO A 190 -9.34 4.36 6.50
C PRO A 190 -8.04 3.98 5.78
N SER A 191 -7.99 4.23 4.48
CA SER A 191 -6.85 3.91 3.62
C SER A 191 -5.67 4.83 3.96
N LEU A 192 -4.57 4.26 4.45
CA LEU A 192 -3.28 4.96 4.58
C LEU A 192 -2.45 4.83 3.30
N GLN A 193 -3.08 4.91 2.13
CA GLN A 193 -2.36 4.79 0.87
C GLN A 193 -1.67 6.11 0.55
N MET A 194 -0.33 6.10 0.53
CA MET A 194 0.51 7.21 0.05
C MET A 194 0.10 7.58 -1.37
N GLY A 195 -0.62 8.70 -1.53
CA GLY A 195 -0.99 9.26 -2.84
C GLY A 195 -2.48 9.46 -3.07
N ALA A 196 -3.35 8.87 -2.25
CA ALA A 196 -4.79 9.12 -2.32
C ALA A 196 -5.24 9.83 -1.05
N VAL A 197 -5.18 11.16 -1.06
CA VAL A 197 -6.12 11.98 -0.30
C VAL A 197 -7.49 11.76 -0.96
N GLU A 198 -8.03 10.55 -0.86
CA GLU A 198 -9.36 10.26 -1.36
C GLU A 198 -10.35 10.87 -0.38
N ARG A 199 -11.08 11.84 -0.91
CA ARG A 199 -12.28 12.44 -0.34
C ARG A 199 -13.24 11.33 0.09
N ALA A 200 -13.11 10.86 1.32
CA ALA A 200 -14.18 10.12 1.96
C ALA A 200 -15.39 11.08 2.01
N PRO A 201 -16.59 10.68 1.51
CA PRO A 201 -17.79 11.51 1.55
C PRO A 201 -18.25 11.82 2.98
N MET A 202 -17.69 11.12 3.97
CA MET A 202 -18.06 11.23 5.36
C MET A 202 -16.81 11.16 6.25
N VAL A 203 -16.49 12.26 6.93
CA VAL A 203 -15.47 12.31 7.98
C VAL A 203 -16.21 12.26 9.32
N SER A 204 -16.05 11.18 10.06
CA SER A 204 -16.61 11.06 11.41
C SER A 204 -15.53 11.40 12.43
N ILE A 205 -15.79 12.44 13.22
CA ILE A 205 -14.90 12.90 14.29
C ILE A 205 -15.53 12.48 15.61
N GLU A 206 -14.95 11.50 16.30
CA GLU A 206 -15.36 11.17 17.67
C GLU A 206 -14.76 12.18 18.63
N THR A 207 -15.63 12.94 19.32
CA THR A 207 -15.23 13.81 20.43
C THR A 207 -15.67 13.16 21.76
N PRO A 208 -15.08 13.52 22.91
CA PRO A 208 -15.49 12.99 24.22
C PRO A 208 -16.96 13.24 24.60
N LYS A 209 -17.71 14.02 23.81
CA LYS A 209 -19.12 14.34 24.00
C LYS A 209 -20.05 13.79 22.93
N GLY A 210 -19.56 13.00 21.97
CA GLY A 210 -20.35 12.40 20.89
C GLY A 210 -19.65 12.40 19.52
N SER A 211 -20.21 11.64 18.58
CA SER A 211 -19.72 11.52 17.20
C SER A 211 -20.28 12.64 16.31
N VAL A 212 -19.41 13.52 15.81
CA VAL A 212 -19.80 14.54 14.83
C VAL A 212 -19.50 14.02 13.43
N THR A 213 -20.51 14.02 12.56
CA THR A 213 -20.38 13.50 11.20
C THR A 213 -20.41 14.65 10.20
N VAL A 214 -19.29 14.85 9.49
CA VAL A 214 -19.14 15.87 8.45
C VAL A 214 -19.26 15.20 7.08
N ASP A 215 -20.33 15.52 6.37
CA ASP A 215 -20.58 15.09 4.99
C ASP A 215 -19.83 16.03 4.04
N THR A 216 -18.71 15.56 3.48
CA THR A 216 -17.80 16.39 2.67
C THR A 216 -18.43 16.78 1.33
N GLY A 217 -19.38 15.97 0.82
CA GLY A 217 -20.17 16.30 -0.36
C GLY A 217 -21.08 17.51 -0.12
N LYS A 218 -21.75 17.56 1.03
CA LYS A 218 -22.59 18.72 1.40
C LYS A 218 -21.76 19.97 1.72
N MET A 219 -20.56 19.82 2.24
CA MET A 219 -19.64 20.94 2.44
C MET A 219 -19.15 21.53 1.10
N GLU A 220 -18.87 20.70 0.10
CA GLU A 220 -18.45 21.16 -1.23
C GLU A 220 -19.60 21.84 -1.99
N GLU A 221 -20.83 21.34 -1.86
CA GLU A 221 -22.04 22.02 -2.34
C GLU A 221 -22.29 23.34 -1.63
N TRP A 222 -22.13 23.38 -0.30
CA TRP A 222 -22.26 24.59 0.51
C TRP A 222 -21.22 25.65 0.10
N SER A 223 -19.97 25.26 -0.12
CA SER A 223 -18.92 26.18 -0.56
C SER A 223 -19.19 26.72 -1.97
N LYS A 224 -19.66 25.89 -2.90
CA LYS A 224 -20.04 26.36 -4.25
C LYS A 224 -21.19 27.36 -4.20
N ARG A 225 -22.23 27.08 -3.40
CA ARG A 225 -23.38 27.99 -3.24
C ARG A 225 -22.98 29.31 -2.58
N MET A 226 -22.06 29.28 -1.62
CA MET A 226 -21.50 30.50 -1.00
C MET A 226 -20.69 31.32 -2.01
N GLU A 227 -19.87 30.67 -2.84
CA GLU A 227 -19.09 31.36 -3.89
C GLU A 227 -20.00 31.97 -4.98
N GLU A 228 -21.04 31.25 -5.41
CA GLU A 228 -22.04 31.75 -6.36
C GLU A 228 -22.84 32.91 -5.79
N ALA A 229 -23.28 32.83 -4.53
CA ALA A 229 -23.95 33.93 -3.84
C ALA A 229 -23.03 35.15 -3.70
N GLY A 230 -21.74 34.94 -3.45
CA GLY A 230 -20.69 35.97 -3.46
C GLY A 230 -20.58 36.69 -4.79
N LYS A 231 -20.45 35.94 -5.88
CA LYS A 231 -20.36 36.51 -7.24
C LYS A 231 -21.64 37.26 -7.63
N LYS A 232 -22.82 36.77 -7.24
CA LYS A 232 -24.09 37.46 -7.46
C LYS A 232 -24.15 38.79 -6.71
N LEU A 233 -23.72 38.81 -5.45
CA LEU A 233 -23.68 40.02 -4.63
C LEU A 233 -22.73 41.06 -5.24
N GLU A 234 -21.53 40.65 -5.64
CA GLU A 234 -20.54 41.53 -6.24
C GLU A 234 -21.04 42.12 -7.57
N LYS A 235 -21.65 41.29 -8.42
CA LYS A 235 -22.24 41.73 -9.69
C LYS A 235 -23.44 42.67 -9.49
N ALA A 236 -24.30 42.39 -8.51
CA ALA A 236 -25.46 43.22 -8.17
C ALA A 236 -25.05 44.58 -7.55
N GLN A 237 -23.98 44.60 -6.75
CA GLN A 237 -23.39 45.83 -6.22
C GLN A 237 -22.77 46.68 -7.34
N GLN A 238 -22.07 46.06 -8.30
CA GLN A 238 -21.48 46.76 -9.44
C GLN A 238 -22.55 47.31 -10.41
N SER A 239 -23.68 46.61 -10.57
CA SER A 239 -24.79 47.06 -11.42
C SER A 239 -25.74 48.05 -10.74
N GLY A 240 -25.57 48.32 -9.44
CA GLY A 240 -26.44 49.22 -8.67
C GLY A 240 -27.88 48.71 -8.47
N ASP A 241 -28.12 47.41 -8.68
CA ASP A 241 -29.46 46.81 -8.60
C ASP A 241 -29.76 46.40 -7.16
N GLN A 242 -30.45 47.28 -6.42
CA GLN A 242 -30.78 47.07 -5.02
C GLN A 242 -31.62 45.80 -4.77
N ALA A 243 -32.49 45.40 -5.69
CA ALA A 243 -33.31 44.20 -5.53
C ALA A 243 -32.45 42.93 -5.64
N ALA A 244 -31.50 42.91 -6.58
CA ALA A 244 -30.55 41.81 -6.74
C ALA A 244 -29.56 41.72 -5.56
N VAL A 245 -29.15 42.86 -4.99
CA VAL A 245 -28.32 42.90 -3.77
C VAL A 245 -29.06 42.30 -2.57
N GLU A 246 -30.33 42.65 -2.36
CA GLU A 246 -31.12 42.13 -1.24
C GLU A 246 -31.37 40.62 -1.37
N GLN A 247 -31.60 40.13 -2.60
CA GLN A 247 -31.77 38.71 -2.88
C GLN A 247 -30.49 37.90 -2.62
N ALA A 248 -29.33 38.40 -3.05
CA ALA A 248 -28.04 37.74 -2.81
C ALA A 248 -27.68 37.71 -1.32
N LEU A 249 -27.99 38.78 -0.58
CA LEU A 249 -27.82 38.82 0.88
C LEU A 249 -28.72 37.82 1.61
N LYS A 250 -29.98 37.65 1.17
CA LYS A 250 -30.89 36.62 1.69
C LYS A 250 -30.39 35.20 1.42
N GLU A 251 -29.87 34.93 0.22
CA GLU A 251 -29.26 33.64 -0.14
C GLU A 251 -28.02 33.34 0.74
N MET A 252 -27.15 34.32 0.98
CA MET A 252 -26.02 34.16 1.90
C MET A 252 -26.45 33.92 3.35
N ALA A 253 -27.45 34.65 3.84
CA ALA A 253 -27.95 34.50 5.21
C ALA A 253 -28.54 33.09 5.44
N ALA A 254 -29.18 32.50 4.43
CA ALA A 254 -29.68 31.12 4.47
C ALA A 254 -28.56 30.07 4.50
N LEU A 255 -27.34 30.42 4.10
CA LEU A 255 -26.16 29.57 4.09
C LEU A 255 -25.25 29.81 5.30
N ASN A 256 -25.63 30.62 6.29
CA ASN A 256 -24.76 31.04 7.40
C ASN A 256 -24.33 29.89 8.36
N GLN A 257 -24.84 28.67 8.18
CA GLN A 257 -24.38 27.50 8.95
C GLN A 257 -23.91 26.39 8.00
N PRO A 258 -22.72 25.82 8.25
CA PRO A 258 -22.27 24.65 7.51
C PRO A 258 -23.18 23.45 7.85
N PRO A 259 -23.42 22.53 6.90
CA PRO A 259 -24.29 21.36 7.08
C PRO A 259 -23.62 20.27 7.95
N VAL A 260 -23.32 20.60 9.20
CA VAL A 260 -22.72 19.70 10.18
C VAL A 260 -23.83 19.05 11.00
N LYS A 261 -23.85 17.71 11.08
CA LYS A 261 -24.73 16.97 11.98
C LYS A 261 -23.98 16.62 13.27
N TYR A 262 -24.46 17.16 14.38
CA TYR A 262 -24.03 16.83 15.74
C TYR A 262 -24.70 15.56 16.24
#